data_AF-A0A4Q9L9R1-F1
#
_entry.id   AF-A0A4Q9L9R1-F1
#
_cell.length_a   1.000
_cell.length_b   1.000
_cell.length_c   1.000
_cell.angle_alpha   90.00
_cell.angle_beta   90.00
_cell.angle_gamma   90.00
#
_symmetry.space_group_name_H-M   'P 1'
#
loop_
_entity.id
_entity.type
_entity.pdbx_description
1 polymer ?
#
loop_
_entity_poly.entity_id
_entity_poly.type
_entity_poly.pdbx_seq_one_letter_code
_entity_poly.pdbx_strand_id
1 'polypeptide(L)'
;MNTMNLEPLINFFFIFFPIVGYLPQIITLQSVFPPLLSTITIIANLLKIFYYKVNKYEKPILYQSFVVIGVHSFLLYFYNKKLSYLEEKIFKHKNLNRIYQKYGLFTLNMILITFIALTLNCLCFINGMENLFIGCGFLSLTFESLVGVIQIVINKVDNKKLPIGIKKQRCGKELFFCWFFGDLSRFVWMIWLKSPVLLVLSVVFQIGIDLALIFDL
;
A
#
# COMPACT_ATOMS: atom_id res chain seq x y z
N MET A 1 -33.48 25.51 -1.51
CA MET A 1 -32.71 24.57 -2.36
C MET A 1 -32.28 23.43 -1.46
N ASN A 2 -32.93 22.27 -1.55
CA ASN A 2 -32.53 21.09 -0.79
C ASN A 2 -31.19 20.63 -1.36
N THR A 3 -30.10 20.91 -0.65
CA THR A 3 -28.80 20.31 -0.93
C THR A 3 -28.96 18.81 -0.76
N MET A 4 -29.00 18.09 -1.88
CA MET A 4 -28.99 16.63 -1.89
C MET A 4 -27.82 16.17 -1.01
N ASN A 5 -28.08 15.36 0.00
CA ASN A 5 -27.05 14.91 0.92
C ASN A 5 -26.13 13.91 0.19
N LEU A 6 -25.09 14.44 -0.47
CA LEU A 6 -24.12 13.69 -1.27
C LEU A 6 -23.06 12.99 -0.42
N GLU A 7 -23.04 13.21 0.90
CA GLU A 7 -22.02 12.70 1.80
C GLU A 7 -21.88 11.16 1.77
N PRO A 8 -22.97 10.35 1.80
CA PRO A 8 -22.84 8.89 1.73
C PRO A 8 -22.22 8.41 0.42
N LEU A 9 -22.54 9.09 -0.69
CA LEU A 9 -22.03 8.77 -2.01
C LEU A 9 -20.52 9.08 -2.11
N ILE A 10 -20.10 10.24 -1.61
CA ILE A 10 -18.69 10.65 -1.55
C ILE A 10 -17.89 9.66 -0.70
N ASN A 11 -18.41 9.27 0.47
CA ASN A 11 -17.76 8.30 1.34
C ASN A 11 -17.63 6.92 0.69
N PHE A 12 -18.68 6.47 -0.02
CA PHE A 12 -18.64 5.22 -0.77
C PHE A 12 -17.51 5.25 -1.82
N PHE A 13 -17.48 6.29 -2.66
CA PHE A 13 -16.41 6.42 -3.65
C PHE A 13 -15.05 6.49 -2.99
N PHE A 14 -14.87 7.28 -1.93
CA PHE A 14 -13.61 7.38 -1.21
C PHE A 14 -13.09 6.03 -0.69
N ILE A 15 -13.98 5.19 -0.14
CA ILE A 15 -13.63 3.86 0.38
C ILE A 15 -13.19 2.91 -0.73
N PHE A 16 -13.90 2.89 -1.87
CA PHE A 16 -13.70 1.90 -2.93
C PHE A 16 -12.82 2.37 -4.10
N PHE A 17 -12.55 3.66 -4.23
CA PHE A 17 -11.71 4.21 -5.30
C PHE A 17 -10.32 3.56 -5.38
N PRO A 18 -9.62 3.22 -4.28
CA PRO A 18 -8.34 2.52 -4.36
C PRO A 18 -8.39 1.18 -5.12
N ILE A 19 -9.55 0.53 -5.22
CA ILE A 19 -9.71 -0.71 -5.99
C ILE A 19 -9.56 -0.47 -7.50
N VAL A 20 -9.99 0.70 -7.99
CA VAL A 20 -10.12 0.99 -9.42
C VAL A 20 -8.81 0.76 -10.18
N GLY A 21 -7.68 1.20 -9.61
CA GLY A 21 -6.37 1.00 -10.23
C GLY A 21 -5.95 -0.47 -10.38
N TYR A 22 -6.51 -1.36 -9.55
CA TYR A 22 -6.22 -2.79 -9.56
C TYR A 22 -7.26 -3.64 -10.30
N LEU A 23 -8.38 -3.05 -10.73
CA LEU A 23 -9.45 -3.77 -11.42
C LEU A 23 -8.96 -4.65 -12.59
N PRO A 24 -8.08 -4.16 -13.50
CA PRO A 24 -7.58 -5.01 -14.57
C PRO A 24 -6.91 -6.28 -14.04
N GLN A 25 -6.11 -6.17 -12.97
CA GLN A 25 -5.37 -7.29 -12.39
C GLN A 25 -6.28 -8.27 -11.65
N ILE A 26 -7.32 -7.76 -10.99
CA ILE A 26 -8.33 -8.55 -10.29
C ILE A 26 -9.16 -9.35 -11.30
N ILE A 27 -9.62 -8.71 -12.38
CA ILE A 27 -10.45 -9.34 -13.41
C ILE A 27 -9.66 -10.43 -14.14
N THR A 28 -8.39 -10.17 -14.48
CA THR A 28 -7.57 -11.16 -15.20
C THR A 28 -6.98 -12.23 -14.29
N LEU A 29 -7.13 -12.12 -12.96
CA LEU A 29 -6.47 -12.97 -11.95
C LEU A 29 -4.95 -13.10 -12.19
N GLN A 30 -4.35 -12.02 -12.70
CA GLN A 30 -2.93 -11.95 -13.01
C GLN A 30 -2.35 -10.73 -12.31
N SER A 31 -1.99 -10.93 -11.04
CA SER A 31 -1.35 -9.89 -10.25
C SER A 31 0.01 -9.54 -10.86
N VAL A 32 0.17 -8.27 -11.25
CA VAL A 32 1.43 -7.70 -11.74
C VAL A 32 2.10 -6.87 -10.65
N PHE A 33 1.35 -6.56 -9.58
CA PHE A 33 1.82 -5.75 -8.49
C PHE A 33 2.85 -6.52 -7.64
N PRO A 34 4.03 -5.96 -7.38
CA PRO A 34 5.08 -6.63 -6.60
C PRO A 34 4.59 -7.05 -5.20
N PRO A 35 4.72 -8.33 -4.83
CA PRO A 35 4.37 -8.85 -3.51
C PRO A 35 4.92 -8.05 -2.34
N LEU A 36 6.17 -7.58 -2.43
CA LEU A 36 6.78 -6.74 -1.40
C LEU A 36 5.97 -5.46 -1.16
N LEU A 37 5.53 -4.81 -2.23
CA LEU A 37 4.75 -3.58 -2.15
C LEU A 37 3.35 -3.86 -1.59
N SER A 38 2.72 -4.97 -1.96
CA SER A 38 1.46 -5.39 -1.34
C SER A 38 1.60 -5.58 0.17
N THR A 39 2.69 -6.23 0.60
CA THR A 39 2.95 -6.45 2.03
C THR A 39 3.18 -5.15 2.78
N ILE A 40 3.97 -4.22 2.22
CA ILE A 40 4.18 -2.89 2.81
C ILE A 40 2.85 -2.13 2.91
N THR A 41 2.01 -2.21 1.86
CA THR A 41 0.71 -1.53 1.84
C THR A 41 -0.24 -2.12 2.89
N ILE A 42 -0.27 -3.45 3.08
CA ILE A 42 -1.04 -4.09 4.14
C ILE A 42 -0.55 -3.65 5.52
N ILE A 43 0.77 -3.66 5.75
CA ILE A 43 1.37 -3.20 7.01
C ILE A 43 0.99 -1.74 7.29
N ALA A 44 1.11 -0.87 6.30
CA ALA A 44 0.75 0.54 6.44
C ALA A 44 -0.72 0.72 6.87
N ASN A 45 -1.65 -0.03 6.26
CA ASN A 45 -3.07 0.05 6.60
C ASN A 45 -3.42 -0.60 7.93
N LEU A 46 -2.71 -1.66 8.35
CA LEU A 46 -2.82 -2.21 9.70
C LEU A 46 -2.40 -1.19 10.76
N LEU A 47 -1.30 -0.49 10.51
CA LEU A 47 -0.84 0.58 11.40
C LEU A 47 -1.86 1.73 11.51
N LYS A 48 -2.58 2.08 10.42
CA LYS A 48 -3.69 3.05 10.49
C LYS A 48 -4.83 2.58 11.39
N ILE A 49 -5.16 1.29 11.34
CA ILE A 49 -6.20 0.70 12.19
C ILE A 49 -5.79 0.76 13.67
N PHE A 50 -4.51 0.51 13.98
CA PHE A 50 -3.99 0.69 15.35
C PHE A 50 -4.02 2.16 15.79
N TYR A 51 -3.59 3.09 14.93
CA TYR A 51 -3.62 4.53 15.22
C TYR A 51 -5.04 5.05 15.51
N TYR A 52 -6.06 4.51 14.82
CA TYR A 52 -7.47 4.87 15.03
C TYR A 52 -7.93 4.66 16.48
N LYS A 53 -7.32 3.73 17.23
CA LYS A 53 -7.67 3.49 18.64
C LYS A 53 -7.40 4.70 19.54
N VAL A 54 -6.42 5.52 19.20
CA VAL A 54 -6.06 6.74 19.97
C VAL A 54 -6.64 7.98 19.31
N ASN A 55 -6.55 8.08 17.98
CA ASN A 55 -7.08 9.22 17.25
C ASN A 55 -8.20 8.78 16.31
N LYS A 56 -9.46 9.00 16.73
CA LYS A 56 -10.65 8.66 15.95
C LYS A 56 -10.81 9.65 14.79
N TYR A 57 -10.08 9.42 13.72
CA TYR A 57 -10.27 10.12 12.45
C TYR A 57 -11.57 9.68 11.75
N GLU A 58 -11.88 10.25 10.59
CA GLU A 58 -13.11 9.96 9.87
C GLU A 58 -13.25 8.47 9.50
N LYS A 59 -14.40 7.86 9.85
CA LYS A 59 -14.69 6.43 9.63
C LYS A 59 -14.44 5.94 8.19
N PRO A 60 -14.71 6.72 7.12
CA PRO A 60 -14.38 6.31 5.75
C PRO A 60 -12.91 5.92 5.55
N ILE A 61 -11.96 6.58 6.23
CA ILE A 61 -10.53 6.24 6.12
C ILE A 61 -10.25 4.88 6.76
N LEU A 62 -10.95 4.54 7.85
CA LEU A 62 -10.83 3.24 8.51
C LEU A 62 -11.37 2.12 7.61
N TYR A 63 -12.56 2.31 7.03
CA TYR A 63 -13.14 1.34 6.11
C TYR A 63 -12.31 1.18 4.84
N GLN A 64 -11.78 2.28 4.30
CA GLN A 64 -10.82 2.25 3.20
C GLN A 64 -9.60 1.39 3.55
N SER A 65 -9.07 1.50 4.78
CA SER A 65 -7.92 0.70 5.21
C SER A 65 -8.21 -0.80 5.18
N PHE A 66 -9.41 -1.23 5.61
CA PHE A 66 -9.83 -2.64 5.52
C PHE A 66 -9.97 -3.10 4.06
N VAL A 67 -10.56 -2.27 3.20
CA VAL A 67 -10.70 -2.56 1.77
C VAL A 67 -9.33 -2.74 1.10
N VAL A 68 -8.39 -1.83 1.37
CA VAL A 68 -7.03 -1.90 0.82
C VAL A 68 -6.31 -3.16 1.30
N ILE A 69 -6.42 -3.54 2.58
CA ILE A 69 -5.87 -4.81 3.08
C ILE A 69 -6.46 -6.01 2.32
N GLY A 70 -7.78 -6.03 2.12
CA GLY A 70 -8.46 -7.11 1.39
C GLY A 70 -7.95 -7.22 -0.06
N VAL A 71 -7.88 -6.10 -0.78
CA VAL A 71 -7.39 -6.05 -2.17
C VAL A 71 -5.96 -6.56 -2.27
N HIS A 72 -5.05 -6.07 -1.43
CA HIS A 72 -3.65 -6.49 -1.51
C HIS A 72 -3.44 -7.93 -1.06
N SER A 73 -4.25 -8.43 -0.13
CA SER A 73 -4.24 -9.85 0.24
C SER A 73 -4.69 -10.73 -0.93
N PHE A 74 -5.73 -10.29 -1.66
CA PHE A 74 -6.19 -10.96 -2.88
C PHE A 74 -5.12 -10.94 -3.97
N LEU A 75 -4.49 -9.79 -4.22
CA LEU A 75 -3.39 -9.66 -5.19
C LEU A 75 -2.17 -10.54 -4.84
N LEU A 76 -1.86 -10.70 -3.54
CA LEU A 76 -0.82 -11.62 -3.08
C LEU A 76 -1.19 -13.08 -3.31
N TYR A 77 -2.45 -13.45 -3.06
CA TYR A 77 -2.93 -14.82 -3.22
C TYR A 77 -2.87 -15.27 -4.68
N PHE A 78 -3.29 -14.42 -5.61
CA PHE A 78 -3.23 -14.68 -7.06
C PHE A 78 -1.90 -14.31 -7.71
N TYR A 79 -0.86 -14.05 -6.92
CA TYR A 79 0.46 -13.75 -7.47
C TYR A 79 1.14 -15.02 -8.00
N ASN A 80 1.24 -15.12 -9.33
CA ASN A 80 1.80 -16.28 -10.03
C ASN A 80 3.01 -15.94 -10.91
N LYS A 81 3.51 -14.70 -10.84
CA LYS A 81 4.63 -14.23 -11.66
C LYS A 81 5.97 -14.50 -11.00
N LYS A 82 7.05 -14.38 -11.79
CA LYS A 82 8.41 -14.39 -11.24
C LYS A 82 8.59 -13.17 -10.34
N LEU A 83 9.27 -13.36 -9.21
CA LEU A 83 9.60 -12.28 -8.29
C LEU A 83 10.58 -11.31 -8.96
N SER A 84 10.48 -10.02 -8.63
CA SER A 84 11.50 -9.03 -9.01
C SER A 84 12.86 -9.39 -8.41
N TYR A 85 13.95 -8.83 -8.94
CA TYR A 85 15.29 -9.14 -8.42
C TYR A 85 15.42 -8.81 -6.92
N LEU A 86 14.83 -7.70 -6.48
CA LEU A 86 14.84 -7.29 -5.07
C LEU A 86 14.04 -8.27 -4.20
N GLU A 87 12.88 -8.69 -4.67
CA GLU A 87 12.05 -9.66 -3.97
C GLU A 87 12.72 -11.02 -3.88
N GLU A 88 13.35 -11.48 -4.97
CA GLU A 88 14.15 -12.70 -4.92
C GLU A 88 15.26 -12.60 -3.88
N LYS A 89 15.97 -11.48 -3.81
CA LYS A 89 17.03 -11.27 -2.82
C LYS A 89 16.50 -11.31 -1.38
N ILE A 90 15.32 -10.73 -1.14
CA ILE A 90 14.68 -10.71 0.18
C ILE A 90 14.13 -12.10 0.54
N PHE A 91 13.31 -12.69 -0.32
CA PHE A 91 12.60 -13.93 -0.04
C PHE A 91 13.48 -15.19 -0.16
N LYS A 92 14.53 -15.19 -1.01
CA LYS A 92 15.48 -16.30 -1.10
C LYS A 92 16.61 -16.23 -0.07
N HIS A 93 16.56 -15.30 0.89
CA HIS A 93 17.47 -15.35 2.04
C HIS A 93 17.29 -16.69 2.78
N LYS A 94 18.39 -17.30 3.26
CA LYS A 94 18.48 -18.72 3.65
C LYS A 94 17.29 -19.26 4.48
N ASN A 95 16.83 -18.49 5.47
CA ASN A 95 15.73 -18.89 6.35
C ASN A 95 14.35 -18.69 5.71
N LEU A 96 14.15 -17.56 5.02
CA LEU A 96 12.90 -17.23 4.33
C LEU A 96 12.66 -18.18 3.15
N ASN A 97 13.73 -18.59 2.45
CA ASN A 97 13.64 -19.50 1.31
C ASN A 97 13.03 -20.85 1.71
N ARG A 98 13.36 -21.36 2.90
CA ARG A 98 12.79 -22.64 3.39
C ARG A 98 11.28 -22.53 3.59
N ILE A 99 10.81 -21.43 4.17
CA ILE A 99 9.38 -21.18 4.41
C ILE A 99 8.67 -20.94 3.07
N TYR A 100 9.27 -20.13 2.20
CA TYR A 100 8.80 -19.86 0.85
C TYR A 100 8.60 -21.14 0.03
N GLN A 101 9.60 -22.03 0.02
CA GLN A 101 9.52 -23.30 -0.71
C GLN A 101 8.46 -24.25 -0.13
N LYS A 102 8.25 -24.24 1.19
CA LYS A 102 7.31 -25.15 1.85
C LYS A 102 5.85 -24.68 1.78
N TYR A 103 5.59 -23.39 1.97
CA TYR A 103 4.24 -22.85 2.16
C TYR A 103 3.82 -21.82 1.11
N GLY A 104 4.72 -21.45 0.19
CA GLY A 104 4.46 -20.46 -0.84
C GLY A 104 4.57 -19.01 -0.36
N LEU A 105 4.46 -18.10 -1.32
CA LEU A 105 4.65 -16.66 -1.12
C LEU A 105 3.56 -16.02 -0.26
N PHE A 106 2.30 -16.34 -0.54
CA PHE A 106 1.15 -15.79 0.17
C PHE A 106 1.27 -16.06 1.68
N THR A 107 1.47 -17.33 2.04
CA THR A 107 1.61 -17.76 3.44
C THR A 107 2.77 -17.07 4.12
N LEU A 108 3.92 -16.92 3.44
CA LEU A 108 5.08 -16.23 4.00
C LEU A 108 4.76 -14.77 4.37
N ASN A 109 4.10 -14.05 3.47
CA ASN A 109 3.71 -12.65 3.73
C ASN A 109 2.66 -12.56 4.84
N MET A 110 1.68 -13.47 4.88
CA MET A 110 0.68 -13.51 5.96
C MET A 110 1.31 -13.81 7.32
N ILE A 111 2.32 -14.67 7.39
CA ILE A 111 3.09 -14.93 8.62
C ILE A 111 3.78 -13.65 9.07
N LEU A 112 4.46 -12.93 8.16
CA LEU A 112 5.13 -11.67 8.48
C LEU A 112 4.15 -10.61 9.00
N ILE A 113 3.02 -10.44 8.31
CA ILE A 113 1.96 -9.50 8.68
C ILE A 113 1.40 -9.83 10.06
N THR A 114 1.11 -11.11 10.30
CA THR A 114 0.59 -11.61 11.59
C THR A 114 1.61 -11.41 12.70
N PHE A 115 2.88 -11.70 12.44
CA PHE A 115 3.97 -11.48 13.39
C PHE A 115 4.06 -10.01 13.80
N ILE A 116 4.07 -9.09 12.83
CA ILE A 116 4.09 -7.64 13.10
C ILE A 116 2.87 -7.22 13.94
N ALA A 117 1.67 -7.67 13.57
CA ALA A 117 0.45 -7.35 14.31
C ALA A 117 0.50 -7.88 15.76
N LEU A 118 1.00 -9.10 15.97
CA LEU A 118 1.20 -9.67 17.30
C LEU A 118 2.25 -8.89 18.11
N THR A 119 3.41 -8.58 17.51
CA THR A 119 4.46 -7.79 18.16
C THR A 119 3.93 -6.43 18.59
N LEU A 120 3.15 -5.73 17.75
CA LEU A 120 2.54 -4.46 18.11
C LEU A 120 1.58 -4.62 19.30
N ASN A 121 0.70 -5.63 19.30
CA ASN A 121 -0.19 -5.89 20.43
C ASN A 121 0.57 -6.21 21.72
N CYS A 122 1.64 -7.01 21.65
CA CYS A 122 2.50 -7.29 22.81
C CYS A 122 3.19 -6.03 23.33
N LEU A 123 3.74 -5.20 22.45
CA LEU A 123 4.38 -3.93 22.85
C LEU A 123 3.39 -2.96 23.47
N CYS A 124 2.13 -2.95 23.02
CA CYS A 124 1.06 -2.15 23.64
C CYS A 124 0.80 -2.54 25.09
N PHE A 125 0.93 -3.84 25.39
CA PHE A 125 0.76 -4.34 26.76
C PHE A 125 1.89 -3.86 27.69
N ILE A 126 3.10 -3.63 27.16
CA ILE A 126 4.30 -3.28 27.94
C ILE A 126 4.46 -1.77 28.11
N ASN A 127 4.35 -0.99 27.03
CA ASN A 127 4.78 0.43 27.00
C ASN A 127 3.64 1.45 27.17
N GLY A 128 2.42 0.99 27.46
CA GLY A 128 1.21 1.83 27.44
C GLY A 128 0.70 2.07 26.02
N MET A 129 -0.62 2.22 25.88
CA MET A 129 -1.27 2.16 24.57
C MET A 129 -1.08 3.43 23.72
N GLU A 130 -0.95 4.61 24.34
CA GLU A 130 -1.13 5.88 23.62
C GLU A 130 0.04 6.24 22.70
N ASN A 131 1.26 6.30 23.25
CA ASN A 131 2.47 6.68 22.50
C ASN A 131 2.79 5.72 21.35
N LEU A 132 2.58 4.41 21.57
CA LEU A 132 2.85 3.40 20.55
C LEU A 132 1.87 3.53 19.38
N PHE A 133 0.58 3.71 19.65
CA PHE A 133 -0.41 3.89 18.60
C PHE A 133 -0.24 5.21 17.85
N ILE A 134 0.18 6.30 18.50
CA ILE A 134 0.60 7.54 17.82
C ILE A 134 1.76 7.25 16.86
N GLY A 135 2.76 6.49 17.32
CA GLY A 135 3.87 6.01 16.49
C GLY A 135 3.41 5.21 15.26
N CYS A 136 2.37 4.37 15.40
CA CYS A 136 1.78 3.65 14.27
C CYS A 136 1.24 4.61 13.19
N GLY A 137 0.67 5.75 13.58
CA GLY A 137 0.22 6.78 12.64
C GLY A 137 1.38 7.29 11.75
N PHE A 138 2.50 7.67 12.36
CA PHE A 138 3.68 8.14 11.62
C PHE A 138 4.32 7.05 10.76
N LEU A 139 4.45 5.84 11.30
CA LEU A 139 5.00 4.69 10.56
C LEU A 139 4.13 4.32 9.37
N SER A 140 2.80 4.37 9.51
CA SER A 140 1.86 4.13 8.42
C SER A 140 2.12 5.07 7.24
N LEU A 141 2.18 6.38 7.50
CA LEU A 141 2.43 7.40 6.47
C LEU A 141 3.79 7.21 5.80
N THR A 142 4.79 6.86 6.59
CA THR A 142 6.13 6.55 6.09
C THR A 142 6.08 5.38 5.13
N PHE A 143 5.42 4.28 5.50
CA PHE A 143 5.30 3.11 4.64
C PHE A 143 4.51 3.39 3.38
N GLU A 144 3.39 4.12 3.45
CA GLU A 144 2.63 4.51 2.26
C GLU A 144 3.47 5.36 1.30
N SER A 145 4.24 6.29 1.83
CA SER A 145 5.14 7.14 1.03
C SER A 145 6.27 6.33 0.40
N LEU A 146 6.75 5.28 1.07
CA LEU A 146 7.82 4.41 0.58
C LEU A 146 7.38 3.47 -0.53
N VAL A 147 6.09 3.14 -0.67
CA VAL A 147 5.59 2.23 -1.71
C VAL A 147 6.03 2.69 -3.10
N GLY A 148 5.77 3.95 -3.45
CA GLY A 148 6.17 4.50 -4.74
C GLY A 148 7.69 4.58 -4.92
N VAL A 149 8.44 4.93 -3.87
CA VAL A 149 9.92 4.95 -3.92
C VAL A 149 10.46 3.56 -4.22
N ILE A 150 9.99 2.55 -3.51
CA ILE A 150 10.45 1.16 -3.71
C ILE A 150 10.04 0.68 -5.11
N GLN A 151 8.86 1.07 -5.62
CA GLN A 151 8.47 0.78 -7.00
C GLN A 151 9.44 1.39 -8.02
N ILE A 152 9.90 2.63 -7.83
CA ILE A 152 10.93 3.24 -8.68
C ILE A 152 12.22 2.41 -8.62
N VAL A 153 12.65 2.01 -7.42
CA VAL A 153 13.86 1.20 -7.26
C VAL A 153 13.73 -0.16 -7.94
N ILE A 154 12.59 -0.86 -7.78
CA ILE A 154 12.29 -2.12 -8.47
C ILE A 154 12.40 -1.92 -9.98
N ASN A 155 11.71 -0.89 -10.51
CA ASN A 155 11.74 -0.57 -11.94
C ASN A 155 13.16 -0.32 -12.45
N LYS A 156 13.97 0.47 -11.74
CA LYS A 156 15.35 0.79 -12.15
C LYS A 156 16.28 -0.43 -12.08
N VAL A 157 16.15 -1.25 -11.04
CA VAL A 157 16.99 -2.45 -10.85
C VAL A 157 16.65 -3.53 -11.85
N ASP A 158 15.37 -3.80 -12.08
CA ASP A 158 14.94 -4.82 -13.03
C ASP A 158 15.24 -4.40 -14.48
N ASN A 159 15.04 -3.12 -14.84
CA ASN A 159 15.38 -2.62 -16.18
C ASN A 159 16.88 -2.76 -16.51
N LYS A 160 17.77 -2.57 -15.54
CA LYS A 160 19.22 -2.71 -15.75
C LYS A 160 19.65 -4.17 -16.01
N LYS A 161 18.85 -5.14 -15.58
CA LYS A 161 19.19 -6.56 -15.63
C LYS A 161 18.44 -7.35 -16.71
N LEU A 162 17.45 -6.74 -17.34
CA LEU A 162 16.74 -7.33 -18.47
C LEU A 162 17.66 -7.36 -19.70
N PRO A 163 17.84 -8.53 -20.35
CA PRO A 163 18.50 -8.62 -21.65
C PRO A 163 17.81 -7.72 -22.68
N ILE A 164 18.61 -7.07 -23.53
CA ILE A 164 18.12 -6.23 -24.63
C ILE A 164 17.15 -7.08 -25.49
N GLY A 165 15.88 -6.68 -25.55
CA GLY A 165 14.85 -7.34 -26.38
C GLY A 165 13.73 -8.06 -25.62
N ILE A 166 13.84 -8.29 -24.31
CA ILE A 166 12.72 -8.84 -23.52
C ILE A 166 11.73 -7.71 -23.18
N LYS A 167 10.46 -7.86 -23.60
CA LYS A 167 9.39 -6.89 -23.28
C LYS A 167 9.25 -6.75 -21.76
N LYS A 168 9.45 -5.52 -21.27
CA LYS A 168 9.23 -5.07 -19.88
C LYS A 168 7.88 -5.62 -19.39
N GLN A 169 7.88 -6.38 -18.30
CA GLN A 169 6.65 -6.83 -17.65
C GLN A 169 6.05 -5.62 -16.93
N ARG A 170 5.33 -4.78 -17.68
CA ARG A 170 4.85 -3.47 -17.23
C ARG A 170 3.77 -3.68 -16.16
N CYS A 171 4.00 -3.15 -14.96
CA CYS A 171 2.90 -2.61 -14.18
C CYS A 171 2.27 -1.51 -15.07
N GLY A 172 0.98 -1.62 -15.37
CA GLY A 172 0.31 -0.73 -16.33
C GLY A 172 0.46 0.72 -15.86
N LYS A 173 0.81 1.65 -16.77
CA LYS A 173 0.88 3.10 -16.44
C LYS A 173 -0.46 3.60 -15.89
N GLU A 174 -1.55 2.95 -16.31
CA GLU A 174 -2.92 3.13 -15.81
C GLU A 174 -3.01 3.06 -14.28
N LEU A 175 -2.27 2.14 -13.64
CA LEU A 175 -2.24 2.03 -12.18
C LEU A 175 -1.69 3.32 -11.54
N PHE A 176 -0.56 3.81 -12.05
CA PHE A 176 0.08 5.02 -11.53
C PHE A 176 -0.76 6.27 -11.81
N PHE A 177 -1.47 6.32 -12.95
CA PHE A 177 -2.45 7.39 -13.19
C PHE A 177 -3.59 7.34 -12.16
N CYS A 178 -4.12 6.16 -11.84
CA CYS A 178 -5.16 6.02 -10.83
C CYS A 178 -4.67 6.45 -9.44
N TRP A 179 -3.43 6.10 -9.08
CA TRP A 179 -2.81 6.54 -7.83
C TRP A 179 -2.66 8.06 -7.77
N PHE A 180 -2.09 8.66 -8.83
CA PHE A 180 -1.94 10.11 -8.95
C PHE A 180 -3.26 10.85 -8.75
N PHE A 181 -4.34 10.42 -9.42
CA PHE A 181 -5.66 11.03 -9.24
C PHE A 181 -6.24 10.80 -7.85
N GLY A 182 -5.98 9.63 -7.25
CA GLY A 182 -6.37 9.33 -5.87
C GLY A 182 -5.69 10.26 -4.87
N ASP A 183 -4.38 10.45 -4.97
CA ASP A 183 -3.61 11.29 -4.07
C ASP A 183 -3.86 12.79 -4.33
N LEU A 184 -4.10 13.20 -5.57
CA LEU A 184 -4.56 14.55 -5.88
C LEU A 184 -5.92 14.85 -5.23
N SER A 185 -6.86 13.90 -5.31
CA SER A 185 -8.18 14.04 -4.69
C SER A 185 -8.06 14.11 -3.17
N ARG A 186 -7.22 13.25 -2.58
CA ARG A 186 -6.91 13.26 -1.15
C ARG A 186 -6.27 14.57 -0.71
N PHE A 187 -5.35 15.13 -1.50
CA PHE A 187 -4.72 16.41 -1.22
C PHE A 187 -5.75 17.54 -1.14
N VAL A 188 -6.63 17.66 -2.16
CA VAL A 188 -7.70 18.67 -2.17
C VAL A 188 -8.60 18.53 -0.94
N TRP A 189 -8.98 17.29 -0.61
CA TRP A 189 -9.79 17.00 0.58
C TRP A 189 -9.12 17.43 1.88
N MET A 190 -7.82 17.18 2.02
CA MET A 190 -7.05 17.50 3.23
C MET A 190 -6.84 19.00 3.42
N ILE A 191 -6.66 19.75 2.32
CA ILE A 191 -6.61 21.22 2.34
C ILE A 191 -7.95 21.78 2.83
N TRP A 192 -9.07 21.24 2.31
CA TRP A 192 -10.40 21.69 2.71
C TRP A 192 -10.66 21.46 4.21
N LEU A 193 -10.22 20.32 4.74
CA LEU A 193 -10.35 19.98 6.16
C LEU A 193 -9.30 20.64 7.08
N LYS A 194 -8.39 21.48 6.55
CA LYS A 194 -7.28 22.09 7.32
C LYS A 194 -6.47 21.03 8.09
N SER A 195 -6.16 19.93 7.42
CA SER A 195 -5.44 18.81 8.02
C SER A 195 -4.03 19.20 8.49
N PRO A 196 -3.45 18.48 9.48
CA PRO A 196 -2.08 18.72 9.93
C PRO A 196 -1.06 18.73 8.77
N VAL A 197 -0.14 19.70 8.80
CA VAL A 197 0.84 19.95 7.73
C VAL A 197 1.63 18.71 7.36
N LEU A 198 1.98 17.86 8.33
CA LEU A 198 2.75 16.64 8.08
C LEU A 198 2.02 15.66 7.14
N LEU A 199 0.71 15.50 7.31
CA LEU A 199 -0.09 14.62 6.46
C LEU A 199 -0.19 15.20 5.04
N VAL A 200 -0.31 16.52 4.93
CA VAL A 200 -0.34 17.20 3.63
C VAL A 200 0.98 17.02 2.90
N LEU A 201 2.11 17.16 3.61
CA LEU A 201 3.45 16.95 3.05
C LEU A 201 3.66 15.52 2.54
N SER A 202 3.16 14.50 3.24
CA SER A 202 3.29 13.11 2.76
C SER A 202 2.54 12.89 1.45
N VAL A 203 1.34 13.47 1.30
CA VAL A 203 0.57 13.35 0.05
C VAL A 203 1.24 14.12 -1.09
N VAL A 204 1.78 15.31 -0.84
CA VAL A 204 2.54 16.06 -1.86
C VAL A 204 3.76 15.27 -2.33
N PHE A 205 4.46 14.62 -1.41
CA PHE A 205 5.59 13.75 -1.73
C PHE A 205 5.15 12.53 -2.57
N GLN A 206 4.04 11.89 -2.23
CA GLN A 206 3.46 10.78 -2.99
C GLN A 206 3.08 11.19 -4.42
N ILE A 207 2.42 12.33 -4.59
CA ILE A 207 2.09 12.89 -5.93
C ILE A 207 3.37 13.06 -6.78
N GLY A 208 4.45 13.58 -6.17
CA GLY A 208 5.73 13.74 -6.87
C GLY A 208 6.33 12.40 -7.33
N ILE A 209 6.20 11.35 -6.50
CA ILE A 209 6.66 10.00 -6.84
C ILE A 209 5.80 9.37 -7.94
N ASP A 210 4.48 9.53 -7.87
CA ASP A 210 3.56 9.00 -8.88
C ASP A 210 3.83 9.61 -10.25
N LEU A 211 4.11 10.92 -10.31
CA LEU A 211 4.56 11.58 -11.54
C LEU A 211 5.87 10.98 -12.05
N ALA A 212 6.86 10.76 -11.16
CA ALA A 212 8.11 10.11 -11.54
C ALA A 212 7.89 8.69 -12.10
N LEU A 213 6.94 7.92 -11.55
CA LEU A 213 6.57 6.60 -12.06
C LEU A 213 5.87 6.66 -13.43
N ILE A 214 4.97 7.63 -13.65
CA ILE A 214 4.27 7.82 -14.94
C ILE A 214 5.26 8.15 -16.06
N PHE A 215 6.20 9.05 -15.77
CA PHE A 215 7.22 9.52 -16.72
C PHE A 215 8.48 8.63 -16.79
N ASP A 216 8.51 7.53 -16.04
CA ASP A 216 9.66 6.60 -15.96
C ASP A 216 11.00 7.30 -15.60
N LEU A 217 10.99 8.29 -14.69
CA LEU A 217 12.17 9.03 -14.18
C LEU A 217 13.02 8.20 -13.19
#